data_AF-A0A2E7U186-F1
#
_entry.id   AF-A0A2E7U186-F1
#
_cell.length_a   1.000
_cell.length_b   1.000
_cell.length_c   1.000
_cell.angle_alpha   90.00
_cell.angle_beta   90.00
_cell.angle_gamma   90.00
#
_symmetry.space_group_name_H-M   'P 1'
#
loop_
_entity.id
_entity.type
_entity.pdbx_description
1 polymer ?
#
loop_
_entity_poly.entity_id
_entity_poly.type
_entity_poly.pdbx_seq_one_letter_code
_entity_poly.pdbx_strand_id
1 'polypeptide(L)' 'MSKNKTKVRLLLVDNGVYHHEDIEISTELMEQHPRLIDCLREDPLVLQQLHVDITRLCAAYRTD' A
#
# COMPACT_ATOMS: atom_id res chain seq x y z
N MET A 1 20.35 -7.77 0.80
CA MET A 1 19.59 -6.70 1.49
C MET A 1 18.39 -7.35 2.13
N SER A 2 18.38 -7.41 3.47
CA SER A 2 17.41 -8.20 4.23
C SER A 2 16.00 -7.68 3.97
N LYS A 3 15.19 -8.53 3.31
CA LYS A 3 13.85 -8.25 2.80
C LYS A 3 12.83 -8.16 3.94
N ASN A 4 12.94 -7.15 4.80
CA ASN A 4 11.87 -6.92 5.76
C ASN A 4 10.70 -6.30 4.99
N LYS A 5 9.64 -7.09 4.84
CA LYS A 5 8.41 -6.67 4.21
C LYS A 5 7.33 -6.55 5.27
N THR A 6 6.58 -5.47 5.21
CA THR A 6 5.42 -5.22 6.05
C THR A 6 4.17 -5.56 5.25
N LYS A 7 3.24 -6.30 5.86
CA LYS A 7 1.93 -6.52 5.27
C LYS A 7 1.07 -5.27 5.41
N VAL A 8 0.44 -4.91 4.31
CA VAL A 8 -0.47 -3.79 4.23
C VAL A 8 -1.77 -4.29 3.64
N ARG A 9 -2.87 -3.97 4.30
CA ARG A 9 -4.21 -4.19 3.79
C ARG A 9 -4.74 -2.93 3.15
N LEU A 10 -5.10 -3.04 1.89
CA LEU A 10 -5.82 -2.02 1.14
C LEU A 10 -7.32 -2.29 1.26
N LEU A 11 -8.10 -1.27 1.58
CA LEU A 11 -9.55 -1.29 1.48
C LEU A 11 -9.94 -0.56 0.20
N LEU A 12 -10.49 -1.30 -0.75
CA LEU A 12 -10.90 -0.81 -2.06
C LEU A 12 -12.43 -0.84 -2.16
N VAL A 13 -12.98 0.10 -2.92
CA VAL A 13 -14.41 0.13 -3.27
C VAL A 13 -14.58 0.02 -4.78
N ASP A 14 -15.42 -0.92 -5.18
CA ASP A 14 -15.84 -1.12 -6.57
C ASP A 14 -17.37 -1.11 -6.63
N ASN A 15 -17.95 -0.08 -7.26
CA ASN A 15 -19.39 0.05 -7.43
C ASN A 15 -20.20 -0.11 -6.11
N GLY A 16 -19.66 0.42 -5.00
CA GLY A 16 -20.28 0.34 -3.67
C GLY A 16 -20.03 -0.99 -2.93
N VAL A 17 -19.28 -1.92 -3.54
CA VAL A 17 -18.83 -3.16 -2.89
C VAL A 17 -17.42 -2.94 -2.34
N TYR A 18 -17.26 -3.16 -1.04
CA TYR A 18 -15.98 -3.05 -0.36
C TYR A 18 -15.28 -4.40 -0.32
N HIS A 19 -13.98 -4.39 -0.62
CA HIS A 19 -13.12 -5.56 -0.51
C HIS A 19 -11.73 -5.18 -0.03
N HIS A 20 -11.00 -6.18 0.45
CA HIS A 20 -9.63 -6.00 0.94
C HIS A 20 -8.64 -6.74 0.05
N GLU A 21 -7.49 -6.10 -0.17
CA GLU A 21 -6.33 -6.73 -0.79
C GLU A 21 -5.12 -6.62 0.15
N ASP A 22 -4.47 -7.76 0.41
CA ASP A 22 -3.28 -7.82 1.24
C ASP A 22 -2.04 -7.83 0.33
N ILE A 23 -1.18 -6.85 0.54
CA ILE A 23 0.06 -6.67 -0.20
C ILE A 23 1.25 -6.65 0.75
N GLU A 24 2.45 -6.81 0.20
CA GLU A 24 3.68 -6.69 0.97
C GLU A 24 4.54 -5.56 0.40
N ILE A 25 4.90 -4.59 1.25
CA ILE A 25 5.77 -3.47 0.89
C ILE A 25 7.05 -3.56 1.72
N SER A 26 8.18 -3.10 1.16
CA SER A 26 9.41 -2.97 1.94
C SER A 26 9.19 -2.08 3.17
N THR A 27 9.56 -2.57 4.35
CA THR A 27 9.45 -1.79 5.60
C THR A 27 10.25 -0.50 5.53
N GLU A 28 11.42 -0.54 4.89
CA GLU A 28 12.32 0.61 4.74
C GLU A 28 11.67 1.74 3.93
N LEU A 29 10.96 1.39 2.84
CA LEU A 29 10.25 2.39 2.03
C LEU A 29 9.09 2.98 2.83
N MET A 30 8.33 2.15 3.54
CA MET A 30 7.26 2.63 4.40
C MET A 30 7.74 3.60 5.50
N GLU A 31 8.91 3.36 6.09
CA GLU A 31 9.47 4.22 7.13
C GLU A 31 10.00 5.57 6.59
N GLN A 32 10.35 5.64 5.31
CA GLN A 32 10.77 6.89 4.65
C GLN A 32 9.59 7.86 4.43
N HIS A 33 8.35 7.36 4.49
CA HIS A 33 7.15 8.15 4.26
C HIS A 33 6.34 8.30 5.55
N PRO A 34 6.11 9.53 6.04
CA PRO A 34 5.31 9.77 7.26
C PRO A 34 3.88 9.22 7.17
N ARG A 35 3.33 9.11 5.94
CA ARG A 35 2.00 8.55 5.68
C ARG A 35 2.11 7.44 4.66
N LEU A 36 1.48 6.29 4.94
CA LEU A 36 1.45 5.14 4.03
C LEU A 36 0.86 5.48 2.66
N ILE A 37 -0.10 6.41 2.61
CA ILE A 37 -0.69 6.85 1.35
C ILE A 37 0.30 7.57 0.43
N ASP A 38 1.28 8.30 1.00
CA ASP A 38 2.31 8.98 0.21
C ASP A 38 3.24 7.94 -0.43
N CYS A 39 3.63 6.90 0.34
CA CYS A 39 4.39 5.76 -0.15
C CYS A 39 3.68 5.05 -1.34
N LEU A 40 2.37 4.81 -1.22
CA LEU A 40 1.58 4.14 -2.26
C LEU A 40 1.35 5.00 -3.52
N ARG A 41 1.50 6.32 -3.42
CA ARG A 41 1.17 7.27 -4.49
C ARG A 41 2.39 7.85 -5.19
N GLU A 42 3.50 8.01 -4.48
CA GLU A 42 4.64 8.81 -4.93
C GLU A 42 5.94 8.01 -5.02
N ASP A 43 6.07 6.89 -4.29
CA ASP A 43 7.32 6.13 -4.25
C ASP A 43 7.55 5.36 -5.56
N PRO A 44 8.58 5.70 -6.35
CA PRO A 44 8.79 5.08 -7.66
C PRO A 44 9.09 3.59 -7.56
N LEU A 45 9.74 3.12 -6.48
CA LEU A 45 10.08 1.71 -6.29
C LEU A 45 8.84 0.89 -5.97
N VAL A 46 7.91 1.46 -5.19
CA VAL A 46 6.61 0.83 -4.93
C VAL A 46 5.77 0.80 -6.20
N LEU A 47 5.65 1.92 -6.92
CA LEU A 47 4.84 2.03 -8.12
C LEU A 47 5.33 1.17 -9.30
N GLN A 48 6.63 0.86 -9.35
CA GLN A 48 7.18 -0.10 -10.33
C GLN A 48 6.77 -1.55 -10.06
N GLN A 49 6.43 -1.88 -8.82
CA GLN A 49 6.09 -3.25 -8.39
C GLN A 49 4.59 -3.45 -8.22
N LEU A 50 3.86 -2.38 -7.90
CA LEU A 50 2.46 -2.41 -7.54
C LEU A 50 1.72 -1.26 -8.24
N HIS A 51 0.67 -1.61 -8.96
CA HIS A 51 -0.26 -0.62 -9.50
C HIS A 51 -1.48 -0.53 -8.57
N VAL A 52 -1.64 0.61 -7.89
CA VAL A 52 -2.81 0.87 -7.04
C VAL A 52 -3.70 1.90 -7.70
N ASP A 53 -4.99 1.57 -7.82
CA ASP A 53 -5.98 2.56 -8.21
C ASP A 53 -6.34 3.45 -7.01
N ILE A 54 -5.62 4.57 -6.89
CA ILE A 54 -5.79 5.53 -5.80
C ILE A 54 -7.22 6.09 -5.75
N THR A 55 -7.95 6.12 -6.86
CA THR A 55 -9.33 6.64 -6.88
C THR A 55 -10.32 5.71 -6.19
N ARG A 56 -9.99 4.41 -6.12
CA ARG A 56 -10.79 3.38 -5.47
C ARG A 56 -10.31 3.02 -4.06
N LEU A 57 -9.13 3.52 -3.66
CA LEU A 57 -8.55 3.25 -2.35
C LEU A 57 -9.23 4.09 -1.26
N CYS A 58 -10.01 3.42 -0.40
CA CYS A 58 -10.66 4.05 0.74
C CYS A 58 -9.74 4.15 1.95
N ALA A 59 -8.93 3.13 2.19
CA ALA A 59 -7.98 3.10 3.31
C ALA A 59 -6.82 2.16 3.03
N ALA A 60 -5.68 2.41 3.68
CA ALA A 60 -4.55 1.51 3.74
C ALA A 60 -4.04 1.45 5.18
N TYR A 61 -3.82 0.25 5.71
CA TYR A 61 -3.30 0.08 7.07
C TYR A 61 -2.36 -1.11 7.15
N ARG A 62 -1.40 -1.02 8.06
CA ARG A 62 -0.52 -2.13 8.39
C ARG A 62 -1.32 -3.23 9.06
N THR A 63 -0.99 -4.46 8.72
CA THR A 63 -1.51 -5.65 9.40
C THR A 63 -0.33 -6.42 9.99
N ASP A 64 -0.50 -6.89 11.22
CA ASP A 64 0.52 -7.64 11.97
C ASP A 64 0.82 -9.02 11.35
#